data_AF-A0A7V5BD27-F1
#
_entry.id   AF-A0A7V5BD27-F1
#
_cell.length_a   1.000
_cell.length_b   1.000
_cell.length_c   1.000
_cell.angle_alpha   90.00
_cell.angle_beta   90.00
_cell.angle_gamma   90.00
#
_symmetry.space_group_name_H-M   'P 1'
#
loop_
_entity.id
_entity.type
_entity.pdbx_description
1 polymer ?
#
loop_
_entity_poly.entity_id
_entity_poly.type
_entity_poly.pdbx_seq_one_letter_code
_entity_poly.pdbx_strand_id
1 'polypeptide(L)'
;MENDPTWVDITEIFKGNVRTRDIIDSLEARNEGERLPRDRENKIDDNIESIKRIREREFLEQVIPAKATIKEAIDIFYIVNSSGVNLTDAELALAQISGYWPKAREEFKSKLDDLKAKGWVFNLDFIVYALLATVHKQGSKMEKLHTSDNKEKIKEVWKKLDNTVLDYTFNLLQSQAYIDHTDEINSVYALIPIITYVYLKPTNKLSEEEIKKVVKWFYYSQIRFRYISQLQQKLDKDLKIVANSQSPFDEMLKMIEEERPLEIKSSEFVGRDIRHPLFSLMRWYFKSQGAVCLGTGLQLRRNMGKKYELERDHIFAYSVLRDSEYFDMSDRFDYALAQEITNRAILTSTENRKKSAKFADVYLSQVKEEFPNALKLQCIPENEELWKIENYKKFLQARRELLTEKLNYYLNNISITNENIKTEIDLEEIIETGEHTFLEFKSTMRWNLREARQDKKMEEIILKSIAAFNNSEGGKLLIGVTDDGEILGLQDDYNTLKEANKDHFELHLRNIVNNAYGKDFATTQITVGFPVIEEAEICEIDVKPGTKPLFLEVISKNGQKQKKFFVRSGNSSQDLDIAETAEYVKRRFEKNE
;
A
#
# COMPACT_ATOMS: atom_id res chain seq x y z
N MET A 1 -1.17 -38.77 -22.32
CA MET A 1 -0.36 -38.35 -23.48
C MET A 1 0.65 -39.42 -23.88
N GLU A 2 1.48 -39.93 -22.97
CA GLU A 2 2.58 -40.88 -23.30
C GLU A 2 2.19 -42.20 -23.98
N ASN A 3 0.90 -42.55 -24.06
CA ASN A 3 0.45 -43.77 -24.73
C ASN A 3 -0.78 -43.48 -25.60
N ASP A 4 -0.96 -42.30 -26.18
CA ASP A 4 -2.07 -42.03 -27.11
C ASP A 4 -1.54 -41.95 -28.56
N PRO A 5 -1.95 -42.83 -29.49
CA PRO A 5 -1.48 -42.83 -30.87
C PRO A 5 -1.94 -41.60 -31.66
N THR A 6 -2.93 -40.85 -31.14
CA THR A 6 -3.34 -39.55 -31.71
C THR A 6 -2.41 -38.41 -31.28
N TRP A 7 -1.47 -38.67 -30.36
CA TRP A 7 -0.51 -37.71 -29.86
C TRP A 7 0.85 -37.94 -30.52
N VAL A 8 1.09 -37.25 -31.64
CA VAL A 8 2.25 -37.47 -32.53
C VAL A 8 3.15 -36.24 -32.54
N ASP A 9 4.47 -36.46 -32.52
CA ASP A 9 5.45 -35.41 -32.75
C ASP A 9 5.35 -34.89 -34.19
N ILE A 10 4.99 -33.61 -34.32
CA ILE A 10 4.87 -32.89 -35.60
C ILE A 10 6.18 -32.97 -36.40
N THR A 11 7.33 -33.03 -35.74
CA THR A 11 8.64 -33.16 -36.37
C THR A 11 8.76 -34.45 -37.17
N GLU A 12 8.20 -35.55 -36.67
CA GLU A 12 8.25 -36.86 -37.33
C GLU A 12 7.28 -36.93 -38.52
N ILE A 13 6.17 -36.19 -38.48
CA ILE A 13 5.28 -35.98 -39.63
C ILE A 13 6.02 -35.20 -40.73
N PHE A 14 6.74 -34.13 -40.35
CA PHE A 14 7.54 -33.35 -41.30
C PHE A 14 8.68 -34.18 -41.92
N LYS A 15 9.38 -35.00 -41.13
CA LYS A 15 10.42 -35.90 -41.65
C LYS A 15 9.84 -37.04 -42.52
N GLY A 16 8.52 -37.27 -42.46
CA GLY A 16 7.84 -38.35 -43.19
C GLY A 16 7.93 -39.71 -42.52
N ASN A 17 8.36 -39.76 -41.25
CA ASN A 17 8.52 -40.96 -40.45
C ASN A 17 7.18 -41.46 -39.87
N VAL A 18 6.20 -40.57 -39.73
CA VAL A 18 4.82 -40.92 -39.35
C VAL A 18 3.86 -40.49 -40.45
N ARG A 19 3.02 -41.42 -40.90
CA ARG A 19 1.97 -41.22 -41.91
C ARG A 19 0.59 -41.43 -41.27
N THR A 20 -0.44 -40.95 -41.96
CA THR A 20 -1.85 -41.17 -41.60
C THR A 20 -2.13 -42.64 -41.27
N ARG A 21 -1.56 -43.56 -42.06
CA ARG A 21 -1.77 -45.00 -41.91
C ARG A 21 -1.22 -45.55 -40.59
N ASP A 22 -0.07 -45.07 -40.12
CA ASP A 22 0.56 -45.56 -38.89
C ASP A 22 -0.29 -45.23 -37.65
N ILE A 23 -0.96 -44.08 -37.67
CA ILE A 23 -1.90 -43.64 -36.62
C ILE A 23 -3.19 -44.46 -36.67
N ILE A 24 -3.73 -44.70 -37.87
CA ILE A 24 -4.92 -45.52 -38.08
C ILE A 24 -4.67 -46.95 -37.61
N ASP A 25 -3.58 -47.58 -38.05
CA ASP A 25 -3.25 -48.96 -37.69
C ASP A 25 -3.04 -49.11 -36.18
N SER A 26 -2.42 -48.12 -35.53
CA SER A 26 -2.23 -48.10 -34.07
C SER A 26 -3.54 -47.95 -33.29
N LEU A 27 -4.52 -47.23 -33.85
CA LEU A 27 -5.85 -47.06 -33.25
C LEU A 27 -6.73 -48.29 -33.47
N GLU A 28 -6.69 -48.89 -34.65
CA GLU A 28 -7.40 -50.14 -34.98
C GLU A 28 -6.87 -51.30 -34.14
N ALA A 29 -5.54 -51.40 -33.94
CA ALA A 29 -4.93 -52.39 -33.06
C ALA A 29 -5.39 -52.29 -31.60
N ARG A 30 -5.75 -51.08 -31.14
CA ARG A 30 -6.32 -50.85 -29.80
C ARG A 30 -7.81 -51.11 -29.71
N ASN A 31 -8.50 -51.12 -30.85
CA ASN A 31 -9.91 -51.44 -30.97
C ASN A 31 -10.11 -52.91 -31.41
N GLU A 32 -9.21 -53.81 -30.97
CA GLU A 32 -9.26 -55.25 -31.28
C GLU A 32 -9.29 -55.58 -32.79
N GLY A 33 -8.76 -54.68 -33.63
CA GLY A 33 -8.73 -54.83 -35.09
C GLY A 33 -10.02 -54.38 -35.80
N GLU A 34 -10.98 -53.80 -35.08
CA GLU A 34 -12.14 -53.16 -35.71
C GLU A 34 -11.72 -51.89 -36.46
N ARG A 35 -12.20 -51.79 -37.70
CA ARG A 35 -11.92 -50.65 -38.58
C ARG A 35 -12.49 -49.35 -38.01
N LEU A 36 -11.73 -48.27 -38.11
CA LEU A 36 -12.21 -46.95 -37.72
C LEU A 36 -13.35 -46.46 -38.64
N PRO A 37 -14.30 -45.67 -38.10
CA PRO A 37 -15.27 -44.98 -38.94
C PRO A 37 -14.57 -44.07 -39.97
N ARG A 38 -15.06 -44.06 -41.20
CA ARG A 38 -14.48 -43.27 -42.31
C ARG A 38 -14.30 -41.79 -41.97
N ASP A 39 -15.24 -41.19 -41.24
CA ASP A 39 -15.15 -39.78 -40.85
C ASP A 39 -13.94 -39.51 -39.96
N ARG A 40 -13.53 -40.49 -39.14
CA ARG A 40 -12.36 -40.39 -38.27
C ARG A 40 -11.07 -40.63 -39.04
N GLU A 41 -11.06 -41.56 -40.01
CA GLU A 41 -9.94 -41.74 -40.95
C GLU A 41 -9.66 -40.45 -41.72
N ASN A 42 -10.69 -39.86 -42.33
CA ASN A 42 -10.60 -38.61 -43.10
C ASN A 42 -10.07 -37.46 -42.25
N LYS A 43 -10.57 -37.31 -41.01
CA LYS A 43 -10.12 -36.25 -40.11
C LYS A 43 -8.63 -36.37 -39.73
N ILE A 44 -8.11 -37.59 -39.59
CA ILE A 44 -6.68 -37.79 -39.33
C ILE A 44 -5.88 -37.40 -40.57
N ASP A 45 -6.34 -37.77 -41.76
CA ASP A 45 -5.68 -37.43 -43.02
C ASP A 45 -5.65 -35.92 -43.28
N ASP A 46 -6.80 -35.25 -43.14
CA ASP A 46 -6.93 -33.79 -43.28
C ASP A 46 -6.00 -33.03 -42.34
N ASN A 47 -5.83 -33.53 -41.10
CA ASN A 47 -4.93 -32.93 -40.12
C ASN A 47 -3.45 -33.12 -40.51
N ILE A 48 -3.05 -34.32 -40.94
CA ILE A 48 -1.68 -34.59 -41.40
C ILE A 48 -1.35 -33.75 -42.64
N GLU A 49 -2.30 -33.61 -43.56
CA GLU A 49 -2.15 -32.79 -44.75
C GLU A 49 -2.04 -31.30 -44.41
N SER A 50 -2.88 -30.82 -43.48
CA SER A 50 -2.79 -29.45 -42.98
C SER A 50 -1.43 -29.13 -42.36
N ILE A 51 -0.84 -30.09 -41.62
CA ILE A 51 0.51 -29.95 -41.06
C ILE A 51 1.55 -29.89 -42.18
N LYS A 52 1.47 -30.77 -43.20
CA LYS A 52 2.41 -30.77 -44.32
C LYS A 52 2.40 -29.44 -45.11
N ARG A 53 1.21 -28.86 -45.31
CA ARG A 53 1.03 -27.56 -45.98
C ARG A 53 1.68 -26.38 -45.26
N ILE A 54 2.10 -26.53 -43.99
CA ILE A 54 2.87 -25.49 -43.30
C ILE A 54 4.18 -25.19 -44.05
N ARG A 55 4.78 -26.18 -44.74
CA ARG A 55 5.99 -26.00 -45.55
C ARG A 55 5.78 -25.17 -46.81
N GLU A 56 4.54 -25.09 -47.27
CA GLU A 56 4.16 -24.34 -48.46
C GLU A 56 3.83 -22.87 -48.12
N ARG A 57 3.84 -22.50 -46.83
CA ARG A 57 3.68 -21.11 -46.43
C ARG A 57 4.91 -20.32 -46.84
N GLU A 58 4.70 -19.31 -47.68
CA GLU A 58 5.71 -18.31 -47.96
C GLU A 58 5.88 -17.39 -46.72
N PHE A 59 7.12 -17.25 -46.27
CA PHE A 59 7.48 -16.30 -45.23
C PHE A 59 8.20 -15.12 -45.88
N LEU A 60 7.77 -13.90 -45.53
CA LEU A 60 8.50 -12.70 -45.90
C LEU A 60 9.76 -12.62 -45.02
N GLU A 61 10.93 -12.82 -45.63
CA GLU A 61 12.22 -12.66 -44.97
C GLU A 61 12.74 -11.24 -45.16
N GLN A 62 12.92 -10.50 -44.07
CA GLN A 62 13.58 -9.20 -44.07
C GLN A 62 15.00 -9.36 -43.54
N VAL A 63 15.99 -9.22 -44.41
CA VAL A 63 17.41 -9.38 -44.04
C VAL A 63 17.95 -8.07 -43.46
N ILE A 64 18.47 -8.12 -42.24
CA ILE A 64 19.20 -7.01 -41.62
C ILE A 64 20.65 -7.03 -42.15
N PRO A 65 21.13 -5.97 -42.83
CA PRO A 65 22.50 -5.93 -43.33
C PRO A 65 23.52 -6.08 -42.20
N ALA A 66 24.64 -6.78 -42.43
CA ALA A 66 25.69 -6.96 -41.42
C ALA A 66 26.36 -5.65 -40.96
N LYS A 67 26.19 -4.56 -41.73
CA LYS A 67 26.67 -3.21 -41.40
C LYS A 67 25.62 -2.36 -40.68
N ALA A 68 24.40 -2.86 -40.50
CA ALA A 68 23.33 -2.11 -39.87
C ALA A 68 23.69 -1.80 -38.42
N THR A 69 23.49 -0.56 -38.04
CA THR A 69 23.58 -0.14 -36.65
C THR A 69 22.45 -0.76 -35.83
N ILE A 70 22.63 -0.85 -34.50
CA ILE A 70 21.60 -1.34 -33.58
C ILE A 70 20.29 -0.55 -33.77
N LYS A 71 20.39 0.75 -34.02
CA LYS A 71 19.23 1.61 -34.29
C LYS A 71 18.50 1.21 -35.58
N GLU A 72 19.23 1.04 -36.69
CA GLU A 72 18.63 0.61 -37.97
C GLU A 72 18.00 -0.78 -37.86
N ALA A 73 18.60 -1.69 -37.08
CA ALA A 73 18.01 -2.99 -36.80
C ALA A 73 16.67 -2.86 -36.03
N ILE A 74 16.59 -1.96 -35.05
CA ILE A 74 15.35 -1.69 -34.30
C ILE A 74 14.30 -0.99 -35.20
N ASP A 75 14.71 -0.08 -36.07
CA ASP A 75 13.80 0.61 -36.99
C ASP A 75 13.26 -0.34 -38.07
N ILE A 76 14.07 -1.27 -38.59
CA ILE A 76 13.61 -2.35 -39.47
C ILE A 76 12.63 -3.26 -38.72
N PHE A 77 12.93 -3.57 -37.46
CA PHE A 77 12.02 -4.35 -36.60
C PHE A 77 10.68 -3.62 -36.34
N TYR A 78 10.69 -2.29 -36.23
CA TYR A 78 9.49 -1.45 -36.13
C TYR A 78 8.60 -1.60 -37.38
N ILE A 79 9.20 -1.53 -38.56
CA ILE A 79 8.49 -1.67 -39.84
C ILE A 79 7.89 -3.09 -39.96
N VAL A 80 8.67 -4.12 -39.63
CA VAL A 80 8.21 -5.52 -39.74
C VAL A 80 7.09 -5.83 -38.73
N ASN A 81 7.14 -5.30 -37.50
CA ASN A 81 6.08 -5.49 -36.50
C ASN A 81 4.76 -4.80 -36.85
N SER A 82 4.79 -3.73 -37.64
CA SER A 82 3.57 -3.01 -38.04
C SER A 82 2.57 -3.87 -38.85
N SER A 83 3.04 -5.00 -39.39
CA SER A 83 2.24 -5.98 -40.15
C SER A 83 1.91 -7.27 -39.35
N GLY A 84 2.35 -7.38 -38.09
CA GLY A 84 2.24 -8.58 -37.24
C GLY A 84 1.51 -8.35 -35.91
N VAL A 85 1.89 -9.08 -34.83
CA VAL A 85 1.42 -8.78 -33.47
C VAL A 85 2.05 -7.48 -33.01
N ASN A 86 1.24 -6.42 -32.89
CA ASN A 86 1.73 -5.10 -32.52
C ASN A 86 2.36 -5.11 -31.12
N LEU A 87 3.64 -4.76 -31.05
CA LEU A 87 4.28 -4.33 -29.80
C LEU A 87 3.66 -3.01 -29.35
N THR A 88 3.67 -2.77 -28.04
CA THR A 88 3.20 -1.47 -27.51
C THR A 88 4.21 -0.37 -27.87
N ASP A 89 3.74 0.87 -27.98
CA ASP A 89 4.62 2.03 -28.19
C ASP A 89 5.71 2.13 -27.10
N ALA A 90 5.40 1.64 -25.89
CA ALA A 90 6.33 1.58 -24.77
C ALA A 90 7.42 0.51 -24.96
N GLU A 91 7.08 -0.68 -25.47
CA GLU A 91 8.05 -1.72 -25.81
C GLU A 91 9.01 -1.25 -26.91
N LEU A 92 8.48 -0.53 -27.91
CA LEU A 92 9.27 0.04 -28.99
C LEU A 92 10.22 1.13 -28.46
N ALA A 93 9.74 2.01 -27.58
CA ALA A 93 10.60 2.99 -26.92
C ALA A 93 11.68 2.32 -26.06
N LEU A 94 11.36 1.23 -25.35
CA LEU A 94 12.35 0.48 -24.56
C LEU A 94 13.42 -0.16 -25.44
N ALA A 95 13.06 -0.69 -26.62
CA ALA A 95 14.02 -1.22 -27.57
C ALA A 95 15.03 -0.13 -27.99
N GLN A 96 14.54 1.07 -28.30
CA GLN A 96 15.38 2.22 -28.64
C GLN A 96 16.27 2.67 -27.47
N ILE A 97 15.72 2.75 -26.25
CA ILE A 97 16.49 3.05 -25.02
C ILE A 97 17.63 2.04 -24.85
N SER A 98 17.35 0.75 -25.06
CA SER A 98 18.34 -0.32 -24.96
C SER A 98 19.45 -0.18 -26.01
N GLY A 99 19.16 0.43 -27.17
CA GLY A 99 20.15 0.69 -28.22
C GLY A 99 21.27 1.64 -27.78
N TYR A 100 20.97 2.69 -27.01
CA TYR A 100 21.98 3.64 -26.51
C TYR A 100 22.36 3.42 -25.04
N TRP A 101 21.56 2.68 -24.27
CA TRP A 101 21.84 2.25 -22.91
C TRP A 101 21.58 0.73 -22.75
N PRO A 102 22.58 -0.12 -23.07
CA PRO A 102 22.39 -1.57 -23.10
C PRO A 102 21.93 -2.23 -21.79
N LYS A 103 22.24 -1.61 -20.64
CA LYS A 103 21.87 -2.10 -19.30
C LYS A 103 20.46 -1.71 -18.86
N ALA A 104 19.77 -0.83 -19.58
CA ALA A 104 18.48 -0.27 -19.16
C ALA A 104 17.45 -1.37 -18.78
N ARG A 105 17.30 -2.36 -19.65
CA ARG A 105 16.32 -3.44 -19.45
C ARG A 105 16.62 -4.30 -18.21
N GLU A 106 17.90 -4.55 -17.94
CA GLU A 106 18.33 -5.31 -16.76
C GLU A 106 18.04 -4.52 -15.48
N GLU A 107 18.40 -3.24 -15.45
CA GLU A 107 18.16 -2.35 -14.30
C GLU A 107 16.66 -2.20 -14.02
N PHE A 108 15.85 -1.96 -15.06
CA PHE A 108 14.38 -1.83 -14.91
C PHE A 108 13.77 -3.12 -14.38
N LYS A 109 14.21 -4.27 -14.88
CA LYS A 109 13.71 -5.58 -14.43
C LYS A 109 14.08 -5.84 -12.97
N SER A 110 15.31 -5.51 -12.56
CA SER A 110 15.75 -5.63 -11.17
C SER A 110 14.85 -4.83 -10.22
N LYS A 111 14.51 -3.59 -10.57
CA LYS A 111 13.60 -2.78 -9.74
C LYS A 111 12.18 -3.33 -9.74
N LEU A 112 11.67 -3.80 -10.88
CA LEU A 112 10.35 -4.44 -10.94
C LEU A 112 10.29 -5.70 -10.06
N ASP A 113 11.35 -6.50 -10.00
CA ASP A 113 11.43 -7.68 -9.14
C ASP A 113 11.45 -7.30 -7.64
N ASP A 114 12.16 -6.24 -7.24
CA ASP A 114 12.12 -5.68 -5.88
C ASP A 114 10.71 -5.18 -5.50
N LEU A 115 10.08 -4.41 -6.39
CA LEU A 115 8.71 -3.93 -6.19
C LEU A 115 7.70 -5.08 -6.10
N LYS A 116 7.87 -6.12 -6.93
CA LYS A 116 7.04 -7.32 -6.90
C LYS A 116 7.12 -8.04 -5.57
N ALA A 117 8.30 -8.12 -4.94
CA ALA A 117 8.46 -8.69 -3.61
C ALA A 117 7.65 -7.94 -2.54
N LYS A 118 7.40 -6.65 -2.76
CA LYS A 118 6.60 -5.78 -1.87
C LYS A 118 5.10 -5.74 -2.23
N GLY A 119 4.66 -6.48 -3.26
CA GLY A 119 3.27 -6.54 -3.74
C GLY A 119 2.96 -5.67 -4.97
N TRP A 120 3.96 -4.97 -5.51
CA TRP A 120 3.80 -4.09 -6.67
C TRP A 120 4.24 -4.78 -7.96
N VAL A 121 3.29 -5.42 -8.64
CA VAL A 121 3.53 -6.14 -9.88
C VAL A 121 3.29 -5.22 -11.07
N PHE A 122 4.32 -4.97 -11.89
CA PHE A 122 4.20 -4.17 -13.12
C PHE A 122 4.97 -4.79 -14.28
N ASN A 123 4.66 -4.33 -15.49
CA ASN A 123 5.38 -4.66 -16.71
C ASN A 123 6.40 -3.55 -17.04
N LEU A 124 7.31 -3.83 -17.97
CA LEU A 124 8.32 -2.87 -18.42
C LEU A 124 7.70 -1.57 -18.97
N ASP A 125 6.55 -1.66 -19.63
CA ASP A 125 5.80 -0.52 -20.14
C ASP A 125 5.56 0.54 -19.06
N PHE A 126 5.23 0.12 -17.83
CA PHE A 126 4.99 1.03 -16.72
C PHE A 126 6.21 1.92 -16.43
N ILE A 127 7.41 1.35 -16.48
CA ILE A 127 8.66 2.10 -16.29
C ILE A 127 8.88 3.08 -17.43
N VAL A 128 8.62 2.67 -18.67
CA VAL A 128 8.74 3.55 -19.84
C VAL A 128 7.77 4.73 -19.74
N TYR A 129 6.53 4.50 -19.32
CA TYR A 129 5.57 5.58 -19.04
C TYR A 129 6.06 6.50 -17.91
N ALA A 130 6.64 5.95 -16.83
CA ALA A 130 7.19 6.75 -15.74
C ALA A 130 8.38 7.62 -16.21
N LEU A 131 9.24 7.08 -17.08
CA LEU A 131 10.34 7.81 -17.70
C LEU A 131 9.83 8.90 -18.62
N LEU A 132 8.88 8.60 -19.52
CA LEU A 132 8.31 9.61 -20.42
C LEU A 132 7.68 10.77 -19.61
N ALA A 133 6.93 10.42 -18.57
CA ALA A 133 6.25 11.37 -17.71
C ALA A 133 7.23 12.26 -16.94
N THR A 134 8.30 11.70 -16.39
CA THR A 134 9.27 12.48 -15.61
C THR A 134 10.22 13.30 -16.49
N VAL A 135 10.70 12.74 -17.60
CA VAL A 135 11.64 13.40 -18.53
C VAL A 135 10.94 14.52 -19.32
N HIS A 136 9.72 14.28 -19.80
CA HIS A 136 9.04 15.14 -20.77
C HIS A 136 7.68 15.68 -20.32
N LYS A 137 7.12 15.22 -19.18
CA LYS A 137 5.77 15.57 -18.70
C LYS A 137 4.68 15.25 -19.72
N GLN A 138 4.78 14.07 -20.34
CA GLN A 138 3.88 13.58 -21.39
C GLN A 138 3.58 12.09 -21.21
N GLY A 139 2.45 11.66 -21.78
CA GLY A 139 1.98 10.27 -21.79
C GLY A 139 1.74 9.69 -23.18
N SER A 140 1.69 10.50 -24.25
CA SER A 140 1.43 10.02 -25.62
C SER A 140 2.66 9.90 -26.52
N LYS A 141 3.65 10.78 -26.37
CA LYS A 141 4.76 10.95 -27.33
C LYS A 141 5.98 10.08 -27.00
N MET A 142 5.84 8.76 -27.09
CA MET A 142 6.89 7.79 -26.81
C MET A 142 8.15 8.00 -27.67
N GLU A 143 7.98 8.51 -28.89
CA GLU A 143 9.05 8.82 -29.82
C GLU A 143 10.10 9.79 -29.27
N LYS A 144 9.72 10.60 -28.27
CA LYS A 144 10.65 11.52 -27.59
C LYS A 144 11.77 10.80 -26.86
N LEU A 145 11.59 9.53 -26.48
CA LEU A 145 12.61 8.72 -25.81
C LEU A 145 13.54 8.00 -26.80
N HIS A 146 13.27 8.05 -28.11
CA HIS A 146 14.01 7.24 -29.09
C HIS A 146 15.43 7.75 -29.35
N THR A 147 15.69 9.05 -29.19
CA THR A 147 16.99 9.64 -29.54
C THR A 147 18.02 9.42 -28.45
N SER A 148 19.27 9.16 -28.87
CA SER A 148 20.41 8.93 -27.99
C SER A 148 20.78 10.12 -27.11
N ASP A 149 20.36 11.33 -27.48
CA ASP A 149 20.57 12.55 -26.69
C ASP A 149 19.89 12.48 -25.32
N ASN A 150 18.87 11.61 -25.18
CA ASN A 150 18.23 11.37 -23.90
C ASN A 150 19.05 10.49 -22.95
N LYS A 151 20.13 9.85 -23.40
CA LYS A 151 20.85 8.83 -22.62
C LYS A 151 21.23 9.29 -21.22
N GLU A 152 21.91 10.43 -21.11
CA GLU A 152 22.37 10.91 -19.79
C GLU A 152 21.20 11.39 -18.94
N LYS A 153 20.21 12.07 -19.56
CA LYS A 153 19.01 12.54 -18.86
C LYS A 153 18.15 11.39 -18.33
N ILE A 154 17.95 10.32 -19.11
CA ILE A 154 17.21 9.12 -18.70
C ILE A 154 17.93 8.41 -17.56
N LYS A 155 19.26 8.28 -17.63
CA LYS A 155 20.03 7.67 -16.53
C LYS A 155 19.94 8.47 -15.23
N GLU A 156 20.03 9.79 -15.31
CA GLU A 156 19.88 10.68 -14.16
C GLU A 156 18.49 10.54 -13.53
N VAL A 157 17.45 10.61 -14.37
CA VAL A 157 16.05 10.45 -13.95
C VAL A 157 15.81 9.06 -13.36
N TRP A 158 16.29 8.01 -14.02
CA TRP A 158 16.17 6.63 -13.54
C TRP A 158 16.83 6.46 -12.18
N LYS A 159 18.06 6.97 -12.00
CA LYS A 159 18.76 6.89 -10.71
C LYS A 159 17.94 7.50 -9.57
N LYS A 160 17.21 8.59 -9.83
CA LYS A 160 16.34 9.23 -8.83
C LYS A 160 15.03 8.46 -8.63
N LEU A 161 14.46 7.90 -9.70
CA LEU A 161 13.29 7.04 -9.64
C LEU A 161 13.56 5.78 -8.80
N ASP A 162 14.63 5.09 -9.12
CA ASP A 162 15.02 3.81 -8.53
C ASP A 162 15.37 3.92 -7.04
N ASN A 163 16.20 4.91 -6.67
CA ASN A 163 16.73 5.04 -5.32
C ASN A 163 15.79 5.72 -4.32
N THR A 164 14.78 6.47 -4.77
CA THR A 164 14.02 7.33 -3.84
C THR A 164 12.55 7.44 -4.20
N VAL A 165 12.23 7.88 -5.43
CA VAL A 165 10.85 8.27 -5.75
C VAL A 165 9.91 7.06 -5.76
N LEU A 166 10.28 5.96 -6.42
CA LEU A 166 9.41 4.79 -6.51
C LEU A 166 9.17 4.18 -5.12
N ASP A 167 10.22 3.97 -4.33
CA ASP A 167 10.09 3.41 -2.98
C ASP A 167 9.26 4.31 -2.07
N TYR A 168 9.49 5.63 -2.09
CA TYR A 168 8.68 6.57 -1.31
C TYR A 168 7.21 6.55 -1.74
N THR A 169 6.92 6.64 -3.04
CA THR A 169 5.55 6.66 -3.55
C THR A 169 4.80 5.38 -3.18
N PHE A 170 5.42 4.22 -3.34
CA PHE A 170 4.76 2.95 -3.05
C PHE A 170 4.61 2.66 -1.56
N ASN A 171 5.58 3.07 -0.73
CA ASN A 171 5.45 3.00 0.73
C ASN A 171 4.38 3.96 1.26
N LEU A 172 4.27 5.16 0.68
CA LEU A 172 3.21 6.12 0.98
C LEU A 172 1.84 5.52 0.65
N LEU A 173 1.67 4.90 -0.53
CA LEU A 173 0.40 4.30 -0.91
C LEU A 173 0.06 3.05 -0.08
N GLN A 174 1.04 2.27 0.34
CA GLN A 174 0.84 1.16 1.28
C GLN A 174 0.38 1.65 2.65
N SER A 175 1.03 2.69 3.18
CA SER A 175 0.76 3.20 4.52
C SER A 175 -0.51 4.04 4.61
N GLN A 176 -0.74 4.94 3.63
CA GLN A 176 -1.77 5.97 3.69
C GLN A 176 -3.01 5.63 2.85
N ALA A 177 -2.85 4.86 1.77
CA ALA A 177 -3.95 4.41 0.91
C ALA A 177 -4.30 2.92 1.10
N TYR A 178 -3.61 2.22 2.01
CA TYR A 178 -3.88 0.81 2.35
C TYR A 178 -3.85 -0.15 1.14
N ILE A 179 -3.00 0.16 0.15
CA ILE A 179 -2.85 -0.62 -1.08
C ILE A 179 -1.73 -1.63 -0.90
N ASP A 180 -2.09 -2.89 -0.65
CA ASP A 180 -1.09 -3.94 -0.40
C ASP A 180 -0.57 -4.59 -1.68
N HIS A 181 -1.38 -4.61 -2.75
CA HIS A 181 -1.05 -5.28 -4.00
C HIS A 181 -1.59 -4.56 -5.24
N THR A 182 -0.91 -4.70 -6.39
CA THR A 182 -1.35 -4.11 -7.66
C THR A 182 -2.73 -4.63 -8.12
N ASP A 183 -3.08 -5.87 -7.81
CA ASP A 183 -4.38 -6.49 -8.18
C ASP A 183 -5.61 -5.76 -7.60
N GLU A 184 -5.40 -4.88 -6.62
CA GLU A 184 -6.44 -4.04 -6.05
C GLU A 184 -6.71 -2.80 -6.92
N ILE A 185 -5.79 -2.47 -7.83
CA ILE A 185 -5.81 -1.25 -8.62
C ILE A 185 -6.42 -1.57 -9.98
N ASN A 186 -7.45 -0.81 -10.35
CA ASN A 186 -8.11 -0.97 -11.63
C ASN A 186 -7.24 -0.46 -12.80
N SER A 187 -6.53 0.66 -12.63
CA SER A 187 -5.50 1.09 -13.58
C SER A 187 -4.26 1.59 -12.86
N VAL A 188 -3.16 0.85 -13.03
CA VAL A 188 -1.83 1.18 -12.48
C VAL A 188 -1.29 2.51 -12.99
N TYR A 189 -1.74 2.96 -14.15
CA TYR A 189 -1.26 4.21 -14.74
C TYR A 189 -1.71 5.47 -13.99
N ALA A 190 -2.68 5.35 -13.06
CA ALA A 190 -2.98 6.41 -12.10
C ALA A 190 -1.81 6.74 -11.17
N LEU A 191 -0.83 5.83 -11.06
CA LEU A 191 0.37 6.03 -10.26
C LEU A 191 1.37 6.97 -10.97
N ILE A 192 1.31 7.10 -12.30
CA ILE A 192 2.28 7.89 -13.08
C ILE A 192 2.24 9.40 -12.75
N PRO A 193 1.07 10.07 -12.64
CA PRO A 193 1.02 11.45 -12.18
C PRO A 193 1.53 11.63 -10.75
N ILE A 194 1.28 10.66 -9.86
CA ILE A 194 1.76 10.68 -8.46
C ILE A 194 3.29 10.60 -8.42
N ILE A 195 3.87 9.62 -9.14
CA ILE A 195 5.32 9.44 -9.27
C ILE A 195 5.95 10.71 -9.84
N THR A 196 5.34 11.30 -10.87
CA THR A 196 5.85 12.53 -11.49
C THR A 196 5.79 13.70 -10.53
N TYR A 197 4.71 13.86 -9.77
CA TYR A 197 4.58 14.92 -8.77
C TYR A 197 5.64 14.79 -7.68
N VAL A 198 5.82 13.59 -7.12
CA VAL A 198 6.87 13.31 -6.13
C VAL A 198 8.26 13.58 -6.72
N TYR A 199 8.52 13.19 -7.97
CA TYR A 199 9.80 13.45 -8.64
C TYR A 199 10.13 14.95 -8.75
N LEU A 200 9.12 15.77 -9.07
CA LEU A 200 9.25 17.22 -9.25
C LEU A 200 9.43 17.97 -7.94
N LYS A 201 9.08 17.38 -6.79
CA LYS A 201 9.33 18.02 -5.49
C LYS A 201 10.84 18.08 -5.19
N PRO A 202 11.35 19.21 -4.65
CA PRO A 202 12.76 19.34 -4.29
C PRO A 202 13.25 18.27 -3.32
N THR A 203 12.41 17.88 -2.36
CA THR A 203 12.71 16.89 -1.31
C THR A 203 12.28 15.47 -1.67
N ASN A 204 11.55 15.28 -2.79
CA ASN A 204 10.90 14.03 -3.16
C ASN A 204 9.97 13.45 -2.09
N LYS A 205 9.44 14.32 -1.22
CA LYS A 205 8.48 13.99 -0.18
C LYS A 205 7.30 14.95 -0.27
N LEU A 206 6.14 14.47 0.15
CA LEU A 206 4.89 15.21 0.20
C LEU A 206 4.57 15.64 1.63
N SER A 207 3.90 16.78 1.78
CA SER A 207 3.31 17.19 3.05
C SER A 207 2.08 16.35 3.39
N GLU A 208 1.63 16.36 4.65
CA GLU A 208 0.42 15.64 5.07
C GLU A 208 -0.82 16.03 4.24
N GLU A 209 -0.98 17.32 3.95
CA GLU A 209 -2.08 17.83 3.13
C GLU A 209 -1.99 17.30 1.69
N GLU A 210 -0.79 17.27 1.11
CA GLU A 210 -0.55 16.74 -0.23
C GLU A 210 -0.82 15.23 -0.30
N ILE A 211 -0.41 14.48 0.73
CA ILE A 211 -0.70 13.05 0.86
C ILE A 211 -2.23 12.83 0.83
N LYS A 212 -2.99 13.57 1.65
CA LYS A 212 -4.46 13.48 1.69
C LYS A 212 -5.07 13.74 0.31
N LYS A 213 -4.62 14.79 -0.38
CA LYS A 213 -5.10 15.12 -1.74
C LYS A 213 -4.76 14.04 -2.77
N VAL A 214 -3.53 13.51 -2.73
CA VAL A 214 -3.08 12.40 -3.58
C VAL A 214 -3.93 11.16 -3.37
N VAL A 215 -4.13 10.75 -2.12
CA VAL A 215 -4.90 9.53 -1.78
C VAL A 215 -6.36 9.69 -2.21
N LYS A 216 -6.99 10.84 -1.92
CA LYS A 216 -8.37 11.13 -2.35
C LYS A 216 -8.50 11.07 -3.87
N TRP A 217 -7.63 11.77 -4.61
CA TRP A 217 -7.64 11.74 -6.06
C TRP A 217 -7.39 10.32 -6.61
N PHE A 218 -6.45 9.58 -6.01
CA PHE A 218 -6.16 8.21 -6.42
C PHE A 218 -7.42 7.34 -6.32
N TYR A 219 -8.12 7.33 -5.19
CA TYR A 219 -9.35 6.55 -5.05
C TYR A 219 -10.40 6.91 -6.10
N TYR A 220 -10.63 8.21 -6.33
CA TYR A 220 -11.57 8.68 -7.36
C TYR A 220 -11.14 8.28 -8.77
N SER A 221 -9.84 8.33 -9.08
CA SER A 221 -9.30 7.89 -10.37
C SER A 221 -9.61 6.42 -10.65
N GLN A 222 -9.64 5.58 -9.62
CA GLN A 222 -9.96 4.15 -9.72
C GLN A 222 -11.46 3.94 -9.91
N ILE A 223 -12.31 4.48 -9.02
CA ILE A 223 -13.77 4.22 -9.04
C ILE A 223 -14.52 4.93 -10.16
N ARG A 224 -13.90 5.94 -10.80
CA ARG A 224 -14.43 6.62 -11.98
C ARG A 224 -13.72 6.22 -13.27
N PHE A 225 -12.91 5.15 -13.23
CA PHE A 225 -12.31 4.54 -14.42
C PHE A 225 -11.45 5.52 -15.24
N ARG A 226 -10.74 6.44 -14.57
CA ARG A 226 -10.03 7.56 -15.21
C ARG A 226 -9.13 7.04 -16.33
N TYR A 227 -8.28 6.05 -16.09
CA TYR A 227 -7.29 5.57 -17.07
C TYR A 227 -7.65 4.25 -17.77
N ILE A 228 -8.92 3.82 -17.77
CA ILE A 228 -9.33 2.66 -18.58
C ILE A 228 -9.33 3.00 -20.06
N SER A 229 -9.86 4.17 -20.41
CA SER A 229 -9.93 4.64 -21.79
C SER A 229 -9.06 5.87 -21.99
N GLN A 230 -8.52 6.02 -23.20
CA GLN A 230 -7.73 7.20 -23.60
C GLN A 230 -6.53 7.46 -22.68
N LEU A 231 -5.84 6.39 -22.28
CA LEU A 231 -4.72 6.41 -21.34
C LEU A 231 -3.71 7.54 -21.66
N GLN A 232 -3.22 7.57 -22.90
CA GLN A 232 -2.19 8.53 -23.34
C GLN A 232 -2.68 9.98 -23.26
N GLN A 233 -3.89 10.28 -23.74
CA GLN A 233 -4.44 11.65 -23.73
C GLN A 233 -4.73 12.14 -22.30
N LYS A 234 -5.22 11.25 -21.44
CA LYS A 234 -5.49 11.59 -20.04
C LYS A 234 -4.20 11.82 -19.26
N LEU A 235 -3.18 10.99 -19.46
CA LEU A 235 -1.85 11.24 -18.91
C LEU A 235 -1.26 12.56 -19.40
N ASP A 236 -1.37 12.91 -20.67
CA ASP A 236 -0.90 14.22 -21.16
C ASP A 236 -1.58 15.40 -20.46
N LYS A 237 -2.90 15.32 -20.22
CA LYS A 237 -3.65 16.37 -19.52
C LYS A 237 -3.22 16.45 -18.05
N ASP A 238 -3.19 15.31 -17.38
CA ASP A 238 -2.95 15.19 -15.95
C ASP A 238 -1.48 15.55 -15.61
N LEU A 239 -0.52 15.15 -16.44
CA LEU A 239 0.90 15.50 -16.26
C LEU A 239 1.18 16.99 -16.51
N LYS A 240 0.44 17.64 -17.41
CA LYS A 240 0.52 19.11 -17.57
C LYS A 240 0.01 19.83 -16.32
N ILE A 241 -1.05 19.34 -15.69
CA ILE A 241 -1.57 19.91 -14.44
C ILE A 241 -0.53 19.72 -13.33
N VAL A 242 -0.01 18.50 -13.18
CA VAL A 242 1.07 18.17 -12.22
C VAL A 242 2.29 19.08 -12.38
N ALA A 243 2.66 19.46 -13.60
CA ALA A 243 3.83 20.30 -13.86
C ALA A 243 3.60 21.80 -13.60
N ASN A 244 2.37 22.29 -13.66
CA ASN A 244 2.09 23.74 -13.70
C ASN A 244 1.19 24.25 -12.56
N SER A 245 0.42 23.37 -11.90
CA SER A 245 -0.50 23.74 -10.83
C SER A 245 0.15 23.68 -9.45
N GLN A 246 -0.27 24.57 -8.55
CA GLN A 246 0.07 24.53 -7.12
C GLN A 246 -0.70 23.42 -6.37
N SER A 247 -1.92 23.09 -6.81
CA SER A 247 -2.74 22.02 -6.22
C SER A 247 -3.25 21.06 -7.31
N PRO A 248 -2.36 20.29 -7.94
CA PRO A 248 -2.69 19.54 -9.14
C PRO A 248 -3.76 18.46 -8.90
N PHE A 249 -3.77 17.82 -7.73
CA PHE A 249 -4.73 16.77 -7.42
C PHE A 249 -6.14 17.30 -7.17
N ASP A 250 -6.31 18.54 -6.70
CA ASP A 250 -7.63 19.16 -6.59
C ASP A 250 -8.19 19.50 -7.97
N GLU A 251 -7.34 20.04 -8.87
CA GLU A 251 -7.74 20.32 -10.25
C GLU A 251 -8.08 19.05 -11.02
N MET A 252 -7.26 18.01 -10.92
CA MET A 252 -7.55 16.72 -11.55
C MET A 252 -8.79 16.06 -10.94
N LEU A 253 -9.07 16.26 -9.65
CA LEU A 253 -10.28 15.75 -9.00
C LEU A 253 -11.52 16.47 -9.54
N LYS A 254 -11.48 17.80 -9.72
CA LYS A 254 -12.56 18.56 -10.38
C LYS A 254 -12.82 18.08 -11.80
N MET A 255 -11.77 17.73 -12.56
CA MET A 255 -11.96 17.16 -13.91
C MET A 255 -12.68 15.81 -13.87
N ILE A 256 -12.41 14.99 -12.87
CA ILE A 256 -13.16 13.72 -12.68
C ILE A 256 -14.63 14.03 -12.36
N GLU A 257 -14.88 15.01 -11.48
CA GLU A 257 -16.23 15.43 -11.08
C GLU A 257 -17.05 15.97 -12.26
N GLU A 258 -16.43 16.73 -13.16
CA GLU A 258 -17.03 17.23 -14.41
C GLU A 258 -17.43 16.09 -15.36
N GLU A 259 -16.64 15.02 -15.42
CA GLU A 259 -16.93 13.84 -16.25
C GLU A 259 -18.01 12.95 -15.62
N ARG A 260 -17.98 12.75 -14.30
CA ARG A 260 -18.93 11.91 -13.55
C ARG A 260 -19.00 12.34 -12.08
N PRO A 261 -20.20 12.40 -11.46
CA PRO A 261 -20.35 12.76 -10.05
C PRO A 261 -19.45 11.95 -9.12
N LEU A 262 -18.82 12.62 -8.16
CA LEU A 262 -17.96 11.98 -7.17
C LEU A 262 -18.78 11.13 -6.20
N GLU A 263 -19.96 11.60 -5.79
CA GLU A 263 -20.86 10.87 -4.88
C GLU A 263 -21.13 9.44 -5.37
N ILE A 264 -20.88 8.47 -4.49
CA ILE A 264 -21.18 7.06 -4.71
C ILE A 264 -22.64 6.81 -4.36
N LYS A 265 -23.44 6.28 -5.29
CA LYS A 265 -24.85 5.95 -5.04
C LYS A 265 -25.03 4.46 -4.73
N SER A 266 -26.03 4.13 -3.92
CA SER A 266 -26.36 2.72 -3.59
C SER A 266 -26.70 1.89 -4.83
N SER A 267 -27.30 2.52 -5.85
CA SER A 267 -27.58 1.89 -7.14
C SER A 267 -26.33 1.48 -7.94
N GLU A 268 -25.16 2.06 -7.65
CA GLU A 268 -23.90 1.69 -8.32
C GLU A 268 -23.40 0.30 -7.94
N PHE A 269 -23.87 -0.25 -6.81
CA PHE A 269 -23.50 -1.58 -6.33
C PHE A 269 -24.33 -2.70 -6.97
N VAL A 270 -25.53 -2.40 -7.46
CA VAL A 270 -26.52 -3.40 -7.89
C VAL A 270 -25.94 -4.31 -8.98
N GLY A 271 -25.85 -5.60 -8.68
CA GLY A 271 -25.37 -6.64 -9.60
C GLY A 271 -23.90 -6.51 -10.00
N ARG A 272 -23.09 -5.70 -9.30
CA ARG A 272 -21.66 -5.54 -9.59
C ARG A 272 -20.85 -6.62 -8.90
N ASP A 273 -20.06 -7.35 -9.68
CA ASP A 273 -19.12 -8.33 -9.15
C ASP A 273 -17.79 -7.71 -8.68
N ILE A 274 -16.92 -8.55 -8.14
CA ILE A 274 -15.62 -8.21 -7.53
C ILE A 274 -14.64 -7.50 -8.45
N ARG A 275 -14.86 -7.50 -9.77
CA ARG A 275 -14.01 -6.78 -10.74
C ARG A 275 -14.32 -5.28 -10.75
N HIS A 276 -15.44 -4.87 -10.16
CA HIS A 276 -15.80 -3.47 -10.08
C HIS A 276 -14.90 -2.74 -9.05
N PRO A 277 -14.36 -1.54 -9.35
CA PRO A 277 -13.43 -0.85 -8.45
C PRO A 277 -14.00 -0.45 -7.09
N LEU A 278 -15.33 -0.39 -6.94
CA LEU A 278 -15.98 -0.21 -5.64
C LEU A 278 -15.60 -1.32 -4.66
N PHE A 279 -15.31 -2.53 -5.14
CA PHE A 279 -14.81 -3.60 -4.29
C PHE A 279 -13.44 -3.26 -3.70
N SER A 280 -12.52 -2.74 -4.50
CA SER A 280 -11.20 -2.30 -4.03
C SER A 280 -11.32 -1.15 -3.03
N LEU A 281 -12.15 -0.16 -3.31
CA LEU A 281 -12.41 0.94 -2.37
C LEU A 281 -12.95 0.43 -1.03
N MET A 282 -13.89 -0.53 -1.08
CA MET A 282 -14.44 -1.16 0.12
C MET A 282 -13.34 -1.84 0.94
N ARG A 283 -12.40 -2.52 0.29
CA ARG A 283 -11.24 -3.15 0.94
C ARG A 283 -10.31 -2.11 1.57
N TRP A 284 -9.94 -1.04 0.85
CA TRP A 284 -9.08 0.02 1.40
C TRP A 284 -9.74 0.72 2.58
N TYR A 285 -11.05 0.96 2.51
CA TYR A 285 -11.82 1.49 3.62
C TYR A 285 -11.78 0.55 4.83
N PHE A 286 -12.08 -0.73 4.67
CA PHE A 286 -12.05 -1.68 5.79
C PHE A 286 -10.66 -1.77 6.44
N LYS A 287 -9.60 -1.81 5.64
CA LYS A 287 -8.22 -1.75 6.14
C LYS A 287 -7.96 -0.47 6.94
N SER A 288 -8.46 0.67 6.47
CA SER A 288 -8.32 1.95 7.19
C SER A 288 -9.06 2.01 8.52
N GLN A 289 -10.06 1.16 8.73
CA GLN A 289 -10.80 1.04 9.99
C GLN A 289 -10.20 0.00 10.93
N GLY A 290 -9.08 -0.64 10.59
CA GLY A 290 -8.54 -1.76 11.36
C GLY A 290 -9.45 -2.98 11.36
N ALA A 291 -10.25 -3.17 10.30
CA ALA A 291 -11.15 -4.31 10.20
C ALA A 291 -10.38 -5.63 10.32
N VAL A 292 -11.02 -6.60 10.96
CA VAL A 292 -10.48 -7.95 11.19
C VAL A 292 -11.21 -8.96 10.33
N CYS A 293 -10.55 -10.10 10.13
CA CYS A 293 -11.14 -11.25 9.48
C CYS A 293 -12.19 -11.92 10.39
N LEU A 294 -13.36 -12.24 9.83
CA LEU A 294 -14.55 -12.56 10.63
C LEU A 294 -14.45 -13.81 11.51
N GLY A 295 -13.58 -14.78 11.22
CA GLY A 295 -13.44 -16.00 12.04
C GLY A 295 -12.00 -16.32 12.45
N THR A 296 -11.03 -15.44 12.18
CA THR A 296 -9.68 -15.53 12.76
C THR A 296 -9.34 -14.34 13.64
N GLY A 297 -10.07 -13.22 13.55
CA GLY A 297 -9.78 -12.00 14.29
C GLY A 297 -8.50 -11.28 13.85
N LEU A 298 -7.77 -11.83 12.88
CA LEU A 298 -6.56 -11.22 12.34
C LEU A 298 -6.90 -9.94 11.59
N GLN A 299 -6.14 -8.87 11.81
CA GLN A 299 -6.29 -7.64 11.06
C GLN A 299 -6.14 -7.90 9.56
N LEU A 300 -6.91 -7.17 8.76
CA LEU A 300 -6.84 -7.26 7.29
C LEU A 300 -5.59 -6.60 6.69
N ARG A 301 -4.68 -6.11 7.53
CA ARG A 301 -3.38 -5.50 7.17
C ARG A 301 -2.25 -6.54 7.26
N ARG A 302 -1.21 -6.36 6.44
CA ARG A 302 -0.03 -7.23 6.23
C ARG A 302 0.31 -8.22 7.36
N ASN A 303 -0.07 -9.48 7.15
CA ASN A 303 0.80 -10.65 7.39
C ASN A 303 0.23 -11.89 6.68
N MET A 304 0.37 -12.01 5.36
CA MET A 304 -0.25 -13.14 4.66
C MET A 304 0.72 -13.81 3.69
N GLY A 305 1.54 -14.73 4.21
CA GLY A 305 2.11 -15.78 3.36
C GLY A 305 0.98 -16.53 2.62
N LYS A 306 1.31 -17.32 1.58
CA LYS A 306 0.35 -17.99 0.66
C LYS A 306 -0.87 -18.69 1.32
N LYS A 307 -0.81 -19.04 2.60
CA LYS A 307 -1.90 -19.66 3.38
C LYS A 307 -2.95 -18.69 3.93
N TYR A 308 -2.69 -17.39 3.94
CA TYR A 308 -3.62 -16.40 4.48
C TYR A 308 -4.04 -15.37 3.43
N GLU A 309 -3.90 -15.70 2.14
CA GLU A 309 -4.45 -14.85 1.08
C GLU A 309 -5.93 -14.58 1.34
N LEU A 310 -6.33 -13.31 1.20
CA LEU A 310 -7.69 -12.87 1.45
C LEU A 310 -8.61 -13.47 0.38
N GLU A 311 -9.43 -14.43 0.79
CA GLU A 311 -10.41 -15.05 -0.09
C GLU A 311 -11.72 -14.27 -0.06
N ARG A 312 -12.37 -14.25 -1.23
CA ARG A 312 -13.48 -13.37 -1.58
C ARG A 312 -14.79 -14.12 -1.42
N ASP A 313 -15.11 -14.51 -0.20
CA ASP A 313 -16.24 -15.39 0.03
C ASP A 313 -17.58 -14.65 0.08
N HIS A 314 -18.63 -15.34 -0.34
CA HIS A 314 -20.00 -14.86 -0.25
C HIS A 314 -20.51 -14.91 1.19
N ILE A 315 -21.18 -13.87 1.68
CA ILE A 315 -21.85 -13.88 2.99
C ILE A 315 -22.97 -14.92 2.95
N PHE A 316 -23.85 -14.81 1.95
CA PHE A 316 -24.81 -15.84 1.59
C PHE A 316 -24.20 -16.73 0.52
N ALA A 317 -23.83 -17.95 0.90
CA ALA A 317 -23.16 -18.90 0.02
C ALA A 317 -23.96 -19.13 -1.27
N TYR A 318 -23.26 -19.18 -2.41
CA TYR A 318 -23.90 -19.36 -3.72
C TYR A 318 -24.76 -20.62 -3.80
N SER A 319 -24.29 -21.75 -3.24
CA SER A 319 -25.06 -23.01 -3.20
C SER A 319 -26.37 -22.86 -2.41
N VAL A 320 -26.32 -22.15 -1.28
CA VAL A 320 -27.48 -21.90 -0.42
C VAL A 320 -28.52 -21.05 -1.15
N LEU A 321 -28.09 -20.03 -1.91
CA LEU A 321 -28.99 -19.22 -2.74
C LEU A 321 -29.57 -20.04 -3.91
N ARG A 322 -28.75 -20.85 -4.59
CA ARG A 322 -29.16 -21.68 -5.74
C ARG A 322 -30.20 -22.73 -5.35
N ASP A 323 -30.02 -23.35 -4.17
CA ASP A 323 -30.87 -24.43 -3.70
C ASP A 323 -32.11 -23.91 -2.94
N SER A 324 -32.31 -22.59 -2.89
CA SER A 324 -33.45 -21.94 -2.24
C SER A 324 -34.62 -21.71 -3.18
N GLU A 325 -35.83 -21.65 -2.63
CA GLU A 325 -37.04 -21.28 -3.38
C GLU A 325 -37.15 -19.78 -3.68
N TYR A 326 -36.25 -18.96 -3.12
CA TYR A 326 -36.29 -17.50 -3.18
C TYR A 326 -35.49 -16.90 -4.34
N PHE A 327 -34.65 -17.68 -5.02
CA PHE A 327 -33.74 -17.23 -6.07
C PHE A 327 -33.75 -18.15 -7.29
N ASP A 328 -33.90 -17.56 -8.47
CA ASP A 328 -33.78 -18.28 -9.74
C ASP A 328 -32.41 -18.00 -10.37
N MET A 329 -31.53 -19.00 -10.35
CA MET A 329 -30.18 -18.87 -10.96
C MET A 329 -30.18 -18.89 -12.49
N SER A 330 -31.31 -19.24 -13.11
CA SER A 330 -31.50 -19.09 -14.55
C SER A 330 -31.87 -17.65 -14.93
N ASP A 331 -32.37 -16.85 -13.98
CA ASP A 331 -32.59 -15.42 -14.15
C ASP A 331 -31.28 -14.64 -14.03
N ARG A 332 -31.03 -13.76 -15.01
CA ARG A 332 -29.78 -13.00 -15.09
C ARG A 332 -29.65 -11.98 -13.95
N PHE A 333 -30.76 -11.41 -13.48
CA PHE A 333 -30.73 -10.39 -12.44
C PHE A 333 -30.44 -11.02 -11.08
N ASP A 334 -31.12 -12.11 -10.75
CA ASP A 334 -30.87 -12.87 -9.53
C ASP A 334 -29.46 -13.47 -9.52
N TYR A 335 -28.96 -14.00 -10.65
CA TYR A 335 -27.56 -14.43 -10.76
C TYR A 335 -26.58 -13.27 -10.48
N ALA A 336 -26.84 -12.07 -11.02
CA ALA A 336 -25.99 -10.90 -10.79
C ALA A 336 -26.00 -10.46 -9.31
N LEU A 337 -27.17 -10.49 -8.66
CA LEU A 337 -27.29 -10.19 -7.23
C LEU A 337 -26.56 -11.20 -6.35
N ALA A 338 -26.55 -12.49 -6.72
CA ALA A 338 -25.80 -13.50 -5.99
C ALA A 338 -24.28 -13.24 -6.04
N GLN A 339 -23.78 -12.69 -7.15
CA GLN A 339 -22.35 -12.36 -7.33
C GLN A 339 -21.95 -10.98 -6.81
N GLU A 340 -22.91 -10.20 -6.32
CA GLU A 340 -22.72 -8.79 -5.97
C GLU A 340 -21.66 -8.60 -4.88
N ILE A 341 -20.89 -7.51 -4.99
CA ILE A 341 -19.85 -7.12 -4.00
C ILE A 341 -20.40 -6.92 -2.59
N THR A 342 -21.65 -6.51 -2.44
CA THR A 342 -22.30 -6.37 -1.12
C THR A 342 -22.72 -7.71 -0.52
N ASN A 343 -22.63 -8.82 -1.27
CA ASN A 343 -22.68 -10.16 -0.74
C ASN A 343 -21.27 -10.69 -0.42
N ARG A 344 -20.21 -9.87 -0.39
CA ARG A 344 -18.85 -10.34 -0.10
C ARG A 344 -18.37 -9.92 1.29
N ALA A 345 -17.73 -10.84 1.99
CA ALA A 345 -16.93 -10.53 3.18
C ALA A 345 -15.46 -10.84 2.90
N ILE A 346 -14.57 -10.14 3.58
CA ILE A 346 -13.14 -10.41 3.49
C ILE A 346 -12.81 -11.50 4.54
N LEU A 347 -12.40 -12.67 4.05
CA LEU A 347 -12.03 -13.83 4.87
C LEU A 347 -10.62 -14.32 4.57
N THR A 348 -10.01 -15.12 5.45
CA THR A 348 -8.77 -15.85 5.16
C THR A 348 -9.06 -17.15 4.38
N SER A 349 -8.10 -17.61 3.56
CA SER A 349 -8.23 -18.87 2.81
C SER A 349 -8.53 -20.11 3.67
N THR A 350 -8.05 -20.11 4.92
CA THR A 350 -8.28 -21.19 5.88
C THR A 350 -9.73 -21.25 6.37
N GLU A 351 -10.41 -20.11 6.44
CA GLU A 351 -11.79 -20.02 6.89
C GLU A 351 -12.79 -20.33 5.78
N ASN A 352 -12.51 -19.88 4.56
CA ASN A 352 -13.37 -20.19 3.41
C ASN A 352 -13.55 -21.71 3.26
N ARG A 353 -12.49 -22.49 3.47
CA ARG A 353 -12.54 -23.96 3.45
C ARG A 353 -13.41 -24.57 4.56
N LYS A 354 -13.53 -23.91 5.72
CA LYS A 354 -14.31 -24.38 6.87
C LYS A 354 -15.78 -23.96 6.81
N LYS A 355 -16.11 -22.88 6.09
CA LYS A 355 -17.46 -22.30 6.07
C LYS A 355 -18.50 -23.13 5.31
N SER A 356 -18.07 -24.11 4.49
CA SER A 356 -18.87 -25.18 3.85
C SER A 356 -20.40 -25.04 4.04
N ALA A 357 -21.04 -24.33 3.10
CA ALA A 357 -22.50 -24.23 2.94
C ALA A 357 -23.34 -23.85 4.17
N LYS A 358 -22.77 -23.24 5.22
CA LYS A 358 -23.55 -22.74 6.37
C LYS A 358 -24.49 -21.61 5.94
N PHE A 359 -25.69 -21.57 6.55
CA PHE A 359 -26.61 -20.44 6.41
C PHE A 359 -26.01 -19.16 7.04
N ALA A 360 -26.34 -18.02 6.46
CA ALA A 360 -25.76 -16.73 6.84
C ALA A 360 -26.14 -16.30 8.26
N ASP A 361 -27.36 -16.62 8.71
CA ASP A 361 -27.83 -16.38 10.08
C ASP A 361 -26.97 -17.10 11.13
N VAL A 362 -26.70 -18.40 10.93
CA VAL A 362 -25.85 -19.19 11.83
C VAL A 362 -24.43 -18.64 11.84
N TYR A 363 -23.88 -18.37 10.65
CA TYR A 363 -22.52 -17.89 10.50
C TYR A 363 -22.32 -16.50 11.12
N LEU A 364 -23.18 -15.54 10.79
CA LEU A 364 -23.05 -14.16 11.27
C LEU A 364 -23.35 -14.04 12.78
N SER A 365 -24.23 -14.87 13.33
CA SER A 365 -24.46 -14.95 14.79
C SER A 365 -23.20 -15.42 15.51
N GLN A 366 -22.55 -16.48 15.00
CA GLN A 366 -21.29 -16.97 15.56
C GLN A 366 -20.19 -15.89 15.51
N VAL A 367 -20.07 -15.19 14.38
CA VAL A 367 -19.11 -14.07 14.24
C VAL A 367 -19.40 -12.95 15.22
N LYS A 368 -20.67 -12.61 15.45
CA LYS A 368 -21.07 -11.57 16.40
C LYS A 368 -20.74 -11.93 17.86
N GLU A 369 -20.81 -13.21 18.21
CA GLU A 369 -20.43 -13.71 19.54
C GLU A 369 -18.91 -13.73 19.72
N GLU A 370 -18.17 -14.25 18.74
CA GLU A 370 -16.70 -14.41 18.81
C GLU A 370 -15.96 -13.08 18.61
N PHE A 371 -16.45 -12.22 17.71
CA PHE A 371 -15.84 -10.95 17.34
C PHE A 371 -16.88 -9.82 17.22
N PRO A 372 -17.35 -9.25 18.36
CA PRO A 372 -18.49 -8.32 18.39
C PRO A 372 -18.41 -7.11 17.46
N ASN A 373 -17.20 -6.59 17.20
CA ASN A 373 -17.01 -5.42 16.33
C ASN A 373 -16.77 -5.77 14.86
N ALA A 374 -16.54 -7.04 14.51
CA ALA A 374 -16.07 -7.42 13.18
C ALA A 374 -17.11 -7.16 12.08
N LEU A 375 -18.39 -7.41 12.36
CA LEU A 375 -19.49 -7.15 11.42
C LEU A 375 -19.60 -5.66 11.07
N LYS A 376 -19.55 -4.81 12.10
CA LYS A 376 -19.62 -3.35 11.96
C LYS A 376 -18.45 -2.80 11.16
N LEU A 377 -17.23 -3.30 11.39
CA LEU A 377 -16.01 -2.88 10.69
C LEU A 377 -16.00 -3.26 9.20
N GLN A 378 -16.71 -4.31 8.79
CA GLN A 378 -16.91 -4.69 7.38
C GLN A 378 -18.27 -4.23 6.80
N CYS A 379 -18.93 -3.29 7.46
CA CYS A 379 -20.25 -2.76 7.08
C CYS A 379 -21.29 -3.87 6.80
N ILE A 380 -21.37 -4.88 7.67
CA ILE A 380 -22.41 -5.91 7.61
C ILE A 380 -23.56 -5.47 8.53
N PRO A 381 -24.82 -5.37 8.03
CA PRO A 381 -25.96 -5.02 8.86
C PRO A 381 -26.12 -5.98 10.05
N GLU A 382 -26.26 -5.45 11.26
CA GLU A 382 -26.32 -6.24 12.50
C GLU A 382 -27.76 -6.71 12.87
N ASN A 383 -28.75 -6.32 12.07
CA ASN A 383 -30.13 -6.77 12.25
C ASN A 383 -30.25 -8.23 11.79
N GLU A 384 -30.45 -9.13 12.75
CA GLU A 384 -30.48 -10.59 12.55
C GLU A 384 -31.61 -11.05 11.62
N GLU A 385 -32.72 -10.31 11.54
CA GLU A 385 -33.79 -10.60 10.58
C GLU A 385 -33.31 -10.51 9.13
N LEU A 386 -32.32 -9.65 8.85
CA LEU A 386 -31.74 -9.53 7.50
C LEU A 386 -30.84 -10.71 7.15
N TRP A 387 -30.40 -11.53 8.11
CA TRP A 387 -29.50 -12.65 7.84
C TRP A 387 -30.23 -13.89 7.32
N LYS A 388 -31.56 -13.91 7.42
CA LYS A 388 -32.41 -14.97 6.88
C LYS A 388 -32.47 -14.90 5.35
N ILE A 389 -32.51 -16.07 4.71
CA ILE A 389 -32.42 -16.18 3.26
C ILE A 389 -33.58 -15.49 2.52
N GLU A 390 -34.79 -15.52 3.09
CA GLU A 390 -35.96 -14.84 2.55
C GLU A 390 -35.81 -13.30 2.52
N ASN A 391 -34.89 -12.76 3.34
CA ASN A 391 -34.61 -11.33 3.42
C ASN A 391 -33.32 -10.94 2.67
N TYR A 392 -32.71 -11.84 1.89
CA TYR A 392 -31.45 -11.58 1.19
C TYR A 392 -31.47 -10.29 0.34
N LYS A 393 -32.54 -10.05 -0.45
CA LYS A 393 -32.66 -8.80 -1.24
C LYS A 393 -32.70 -7.55 -0.35
N LYS A 394 -33.32 -7.63 0.84
CA LYS A 394 -33.33 -6.54 1.84
C LYS A 394 -31.97 -6.38 2.51
N PHE A 395 -31.26 -7.47 2.78
CA PHE A 395 -29.88 -7.45 3.29
C PHE A 395 -28.95 -6.69 2.34
N LEU A 396 -28.98 -7.03 1.04
CA LEU A 396 -28.18 -6.32 0.04
C LEU A 396 -28.52 -4.82 0.04
N GLN A 397 -29.80 -4.46 0.06
CA GLN A 397 -30.22 -3.06 0.08
C GLN A 397 -29.68 -2.32 1.32
N ALA A 398 -29.88 -2.87 2.51
CA ALA A 398 -29.39 -2.27 3.76
C ALA A 398 -27.86 -2.13 3.77
N ARG A 399 -27.15 -3.14 3.27
CA ARG A 399 -25.68 -3.11 3.16
C ARG A 399 -25.19 -2.08 2.14
N ARG A 400 -25.87 -1.92 1.00
CA ARG A 400 -25.55 -0.88 0.00
C ARG A 400 -25.68 0.52 0.60
N GLU A 401 -26.76 0.79 1.32
CA GLU A 401 -27.00 2.09 1.97
C GLU A 401 -25.91 2.39 3.00
N LEU A 402 -25.59 1.42 3.86
CA LEU A 402 -24.53 1.53 4.86
C LEU A 402 -23.16 1.76 4.21
N LEU A 403 -22.81 1.00 3.18
CA LEU A 403 -21.55 1.18 2.44
C LEU A 403 -21.49 2.53 1.75
N THR A 404 -22.57 2.97 1.10
CA THR A 404 -22.65 4.28 0.46
C THR A 404 -22.41 5.42 1.46
N GLU A 405 -23.06 5.39 2.63
CA GLU A 405 -22.86 6.39 3.68
C GLU A 405 -21.39 6.42 4.13
N LYS A 406 -20.84 5.26 4.53
CA LYS A 406 -19.49 5.16 5.09
C LYS A 406 -18.40 5.49 4.08
N LEU A 407 -18.52 5.03 2.84
CA LEU A 407 -17.53 5.29 1.80
C LEU A 407 -17.52 6.76 1.36
N ASN A 408 -18.69 7.39 1.20
CA ASN A 408 -18.73 8.82 0.90
C ASN A 408 -18.18 9.65 2.07
N TYR A 409 -18.54 9.32 3.32
CA TYR A 409 -17.98 9.97 4.51
C TYR A 409 -16.46 9.85 4.55
N TYR A 410 -15.93 8.63 4.34
CA TYR A 410 -14.51 8.38 4.27
C TYR A 410 -13.85 9.25 3.19
N LEU A 411 -14.30 9.18 1.94
CA LEU A 411 -13.72 9.92 0.81
C LEU A 411 -13.78 11.44 0.99
N ASN A 412 -14.85 11.96 1.58
CA ASN A 412 -15.01 13.40 1.80
C ASN A 412 -14.06 13.91 2.91
N ASN A 413 -13.86 13.11 3.95
CA ASN A 413 -13.06 13.49 5.12
C ASN A 413 -11.57 13.15 5.00
N ILE A 414 -11.13 12.47 3.92
CA ILE A 414 -9.69 12.33 3.63
C ILE A 414 -9.01 13.70 3.57
N SER A 415 -9.66 14.72 3.00
CA SER A 415 -9.09 16.08 2.85
C SER A 415 -9.63 17.12 3.85
N ILE A 416 -10.68 16.79 4.59
CA ILE A 416 -11.33 17.68 5.58
C ILE A 416 -11.12 17.09 6.98
N THR A 417 -9.88 16.76 7.32
CA THR A 417 -9.53 16.55 8.73
C THR A 417 -9.18 17.90 9.34
N ASN A 418 -10.18 18.75 9.51
CA ASN A 418 -10.19 19.64 10.66
C ASN A 418 -10.45 18.74 11.87
N GLU A 419 -9.47 18.70 12.77
CA GLU A 419 -9.52 18.39 14.20
C GLU A 419 -10.64 17.45 14.69
N ASN A 420 -10.22 16.34 15.33
CA ASN A 420 -10.99 15.36 16.11
C ASN A 420 -11.15 13.96 15.50
N ILE A 421 -10.11 13.43 14.86
CA ILE A 421 -9.83 12.01 15.02
C ILE A 421 -8.70 11.93 16.05
N LYS A 422 -9.03 11.58 17.29
CA LYS A 422 -8.04 10.96 18.16
C LYS A 422 -7.62 9.66 17.47
N THR A 423 -6.58 9.72 16.65
CA THR A 423 -5.70 8.57 16.47
C THR A 423 -5.05 8.36 17.82
N GLU A 424 -5.64 7.51 18.65
CA GLU A 424 -4.81 6.74 19.58
C GLU A 424 -3.85 5.98 18.66
N ILE A 425 -2.65 6.54 18.51
CA ILE A 425 -1.53 5.79 17.98
C ILE A 425 -1.32 4.69 19.01
N ASP A 426 -1.37 3.44 18.58
CA ASP A 426 -1.11 2.32 19.45
C ASP A 426 0.30 2.49 20.03
N LEU A 427 0.38 2.76 21.34
CA LEU A 427 1.67 3.00 21.99
C LEU A 427 2.54 1.75 21.96
N GLU A 428 1.94 0.57 21.82
CA GLU A 428 2.66 -0.68 21.59
C GLU A 428 3.43 -0.63 20.26
N GLU A 429 2.79 -0.18 19.16
CA GLU A 429 3.46 0.02 17.87
C GLU A 429 4.59 1.07 17.96
N ILE A 430 4.43 2.14 18.76
CA ILE A 430 5.48 3.15 18.97
C ILE A 430 6.68 2.52 19.70
N ILE A 431 6.44 1.73 20.73
CA ILE A 431 7.50 1.11 21.54
C ILE A 431 8.30 0.10 20.71
N GLU A 432 7.63 -0.66 19.81
CA GLU A 432 8.29 -1.58 18.87
C GLU A 432 9.24 -0.88 17.89
N THR A 433 9.06 0.42 17.58
CA THR A 433 9.99 1.14 16.70
C THR A 433 11.35 1.43 17.33
N GLY A 434 11.46 1.32 18.66
CA GLY A 434 12.67 1.55 19.43
C GLY A 434 13.04 3.03 19.59
N GLU A 435 14.04 3.31 20.44
CA GLU A 435 14.52 4.68 20.68
C GLU A 435 15.12 5.32 19.42
N HIS A 436 14.77 6.58 19.17
CA HIS A 436 15.32 7.34 18.06
C HIS A 436 15.35 8.84 18.37
N THR A 437 15.65 9.68 17.37
CA THR A 437 15.82 11.13 17.57
C THR A 437 14.59 11.83 18.20
N PHE A 438 13.39 11.26 18.05
CA PHE A 438 12.12 11.83 18.51
C PHE A 438 11.42 10.99 19.59
N LEU A 439 12.03 9.88 20.03
CA LEU A 439 11.46 8.97 21.03
C LEU A 439 12.56 8.48 21.98
N GLU A 440 12.37 8.67 23.28
CA GLU A 440 13.29 8.25 24.34
C GLU A 440 12.52 7.45 25.39
N PHE A 441 13.10 6.36 25.89
CA PHE A 441 12.57 5.54 26.97
C PHE A 441 13.36 5.77 28.25
N LYS A 442 12.66 5.77 29.38
CA LYS A 442 13.27 5.81 30.71
C LYS A 442 12.51 4.86 31.62
N SER A 443 13.26 4.00 32.30
CA SER A 443 12.64 2.99 33.18
C SER A 443 11.89 3.62 34.34
N THR A 444 12.42 4.71 34.92
CA THR A 444 11.86 5.38 36.10
C THR A 444 12.23 6.87 36.12
N MET A 445 11.48 7.69 36.87
CA MET A 445 11.75 9.12 37.07
C MET A 445 12.56 9.41 38.35
N ARG A 446 12.37 8.64 39.42
CA ARG A 446 12.89 8.93 40.76
C ARG A 446 13.49 7.71 41.45
N TRP A 447 13.08 6.51 41.06
CA TRP A 447 13.54 5.27 41.66
C TRP A 447 14.78 4.72 40.94
N ASN A 448 15.87 4.51 41.67
CA ASN A 448 17.05 3.86 41.11
C ASN A 448 16.90 2.34 41.25
N LEU A 449 16.61 1.64 40.14
CA LEU A 449 16.41 0.19 40.11
C LEU A 449 17.64 -0.62 40.59
N ARG A 450 18.86 -0.07 40.46
CA ARG A 450 20.09 -0.76 40.87
C ARG A 450 20.36 -0.63 42.37
N GLU A 451 20.11 0.56 42.93
CA GLU A 451 20.36 0.86 44.33
C GLU A 451 19.11 0.67 45.22
N ALA A 452 17.98 0.32 44.61
CA ALA A 452 16.67 0.11 45.24
C ALA A 452 16.30 1.23 46.22
N ARG A 453 16.52 2.49 45.80
CA ARG A 453 16.24 3.69 46.58
C ARG A 453 15.90 4.87 45.69
N GLN A 454 15.27 5.87 46.30
CA GLN A 454 15.04 7.16 45.66
C GLN A 454 16.37 7.87 45.35
N ASP A 455 16.52 8.35 44.11
CA ASP A 455 17.71 9.07 43.65
C ASP A 455 17.31 10.31 42.84
N LYS A 456 17.69 11.49 43.34
CA LYS A 456 17.43 12.78 42.66
C LYS A 456 18.11 12.89 41.31
N LYS A 457 19.17 12.10 41.05
CA LYS A 457 19.83 12.08 39.74
C LYS A 457 18.91 11.53 38.64
N MET A 458 17.94 10.68 38.98
CA MET A 458 16.96 10.19 38.02
C MET A 458 16.09 11.35 37.50
N GLU A 459 15.69 12.27 38.39
CA GLU A 459 14.92 13.46 38.02
C GLU A 459 15.74 14.38 37.09
N GLU A 460 17.05 14.51 37.33
CA GLU A 460 17.96 15.27 36.45
C GLU A 460 18.05 14.66 35.04
N ILE A 461 17.96 13.33 34.90
CA ILE A 461 17.96 12.64 33.61
C ILE A 461 16.68 12.95 32.81
N ILE A 462 15.52 13.00 33.49
CA ILE A 462 14.26 13.39 32.87
C ILE A 462 14.34 14.84 32.38
N LEU A 463 14.80 15.77 33.23
CA LEU A 463 14.99 17.16 32.86
C LEU A 463 15.96 17.32 31.68
N LYS A 464 17.10 16.60 31.72
CA LYS A 464 18.07 16.57 30.61
C LYS A 464 17.41 16.18 29.29
N SER A 465 16.56 15.16 29.30
CA SER A 465 15.88 14.65 28.10
C SER A 465 14.87 15.68 27.56
N ILE A 466 14.12 16.34 28.45
CA ILE A 466 13.20 17.43 28.09
C ILE A 466 13.96 18.60 27.45
N ALA A 467 15.10 19.03 28.04
CA ALA A 467 15.92 20.08 27.44
C ALA A 467 16.49 19.67 26.07
N ALA A 468 16.95 18.42 25.93
CA ALA A 468 17.47 17.92 24.66
C ALA A 468 16.42 17.94 23.55
N PHE A 469 15.20 17.48 23.83
CA PHE A 469 14.09 17.53 22.86
C PHE A 469 13.71 18.96 22.51
N ASN A 470 13.58 19.84 23.50
CA ASN A 470 13.24 21.24 23.27
C ASN A 470 14.29 21.96 22.42
N ASN A 471 15.58 21.73 22.71
CA ASN A 471 16.67 22.35 21.96
C ASN A 471 16.80 21.83 20.53
N SER A 472 16.17 20.69 20.23
CA SER A 472 16.22 20.03 18.92
C SER A 472 14.91 20.23 18.16
N GLU A 473 14.33 19.16 17.59
CA GLU A 473 13.10 19.19 16.79
C GLU A 473 11.84 18.77 17.59
N GLY A 474 11.92 18.73 18.93
CA GLY A 474 10.89 18.16 19.79
C GLY A 474 10.96 16.63 19.84
N GLY A 475 10.03 16.00 20.57
CA GLY A 475 9.95 14.55 20.69
C GLY A 475 9.16 14.08 21.90
N LYS A 476 9.07 12.76 22.04
CA LYS A 476 8.30 12.07 23.07
C LYS A 476 9.23 11.31 24.03
N LEU A 477 8.98 11.46 25.32
CA LEU A 477 9.66 10.73 26.39
C LEU A 477 8.66 9.80 27.07
N LEU A 478 8.94 8.50 27.08
CA LEU A 478 8.15 7.50 27.80
C LEU A 478 8.88 7.11 29.09
N ILE A 479 8.18 7.16 30.21
CA ILE A 479 8.68 6.77 31.53
C ILE A 479 7.90 5.54 32.01
N GLY A 480 8.62 4.53 32.51
CA GLY A 480 8.06 3.20 32.82
C GLY A 480 8.34 2.17 31.72
N VAL A 481 9.31 2.44 30.84
CA VAL A 481 9.73 1.54 29.74
C VAL A 481 11.25 1.37 29.79
N THR A 482 11.76 0.14 29.61
CA THR A 482 13.21 -0.12 29.54
C THR A 482 13.80 0.33 28.20
N ASP A 483 15.13 0.43 28.13
CA ASP A 483 15.82 0.73 26.88
C ASP A 483 15.56 -0.34 25.79
N ASP A 484 15.20 -1.57 26.20
CA ASP A 484 14.86 -2.69 25.31
C ASP A 484 13.35 -2.75 24.94
N GLY A 485 12.54 -1.80 25.42
CA GLY A 485 11.11 -1.70 25.11
C GLY A 485 10.18 -2.49 26.04
N GLU A 486 10.69 -3.13 27.09
CA GLU A 486 9.84 -3.81 28.09
C GLU A 486 9.08 -2.81 28.97
N ILE A 487 7.79 -3.06 29.20
CA ILE A 487 6.92 -2.22 30.03
C ILE A 487 7.13 -2.55 31.52
N LEU A 488 7.62 -1.59 32.30
CA LEU A 488 7.76 -1.70 33.76
C LEU A 488 6.61 -1.04 34.52
N GLY A 489 6.05 0.04 33.96
CA GLY A 489 5.07 0.89 34.62
C GLY A 489 5.68 1.84 35.67
N LEU A 490 4.81 2.60 36.35
CA LEU A 490 5.21 3.68 37.26
C LEU A 490 5.14 3.32 38.76
N GLN A 491 4.87 2.06 39.10
CA GLN A 491 4.56 1.69 40.49
C GLN A 491 5.70 2.02 41.48
N ASP A 492 6.95 1.77 41.08
CA ASP A 492 8.12 2.10 41.89
C ASP A 492 8.25 3.60 42.14
N ASP A 493 7.96 4.43 41.13
CA ASP A 493 7.96 5.89 41.28
C ASP A 493 6.78 6.38 42.13
N TYR A 494 5.60 5.79 41.96
CA TYR A 494 4.41 6.09 42.77
C TYR A 494 4.66 5.83 44.25
N ASN A 495 5.36 4.74 44.58
CA ASN A 495 5.71 4.41 45.95
C ASN A 495 6.67 5.42 46.61
N THR A 496 7.32 6.31 45.84
CA THR A 496 8.18 7.39 46.37
C THR A 496 7.42 8.68 46.73
N LEU A 497 6.12 8.74 46.43
CA LEU A 497 5.30 9.92 46.60
C LEU A 497 4.46 9.85 47.88
N LYS A 498 3.89 10.99 48.28
CA LYS A 498 3.04 11.08 49.47
C LYS A 498 1.81 10.17 49.36
N GLU A 499 1.24 10.09 48.16
CA GLU A 499 0.22 9.12 47.78
C GLU A 499 0.66 8.47 46.48
N ALA A 500 0.54 7.15 46.39
CA ALA A 500 0.96 6.37 45.24
C ALA A 500 -0.09 6.43 44.12
N ASN A 501 -0.17 7.58 43.46
CA ASN A 501 -1.09 7.81 42.34
C ASN A 501 -0.51 8.78 41.29
N LYS A 502 -1.09 8.74 40.09
CA LYS A 502 -0.71 9.57 38.94
C LYS A 502 -0.79 11.07 39.20
N ASP A 503 -1.76 11.53 39.98
CA ASP A 503 -1.96 12.96 40.24
C ASP A 503 -0.76 13.54 41.01
N HIS A 504 -0.26 12.81 42.00
CA HIS A 504 0.93 13.21 42.75
C HIS A 504 2.20 13.09 41.91
N PHE A 505 2.26 12.14 40.99
CA PHE A 505 3.38 11.98 40.07
C PHE A 505 3.44 13.15 39.08
N GLU A 506 2.33 13.48 38.43
CA GLU A 506 2.25 14.61 37.50
C GLU A 506 2.56 15.93 38.22
N LEU A 507 2.00 16.13 39.42
CA LEU A 507 2.27 17.33 40.22
C LEU A 507 3.77 17.45 40.53
N HIS A 508 4.43 16.35 40.89
CA HIS A 508 5.87 16.34 41.15
C HIS A 508 6.68 16.62 39.89
N LEU A 509 6.36 15.95 38.77
CA LEU A 509 6.98 16.19 37.46
C LEU A 509 6.86 17.66 37.05
N ARG A 510 5.66 18.24 37.15
CA ARG A 510 5.44 19.66 36.86
C ARG A 510 6.23 20.56 37.79
N ASN A 511 6.37 20.21 39.07
CA ASN A 511 7.17 21.00 40.02
C ASN A 511 8.66 20.98 39.68
N ILE A 512 9.24 19.83 39.31
CA ILE A 512 10.65 19.77 38.92
C ILE A 512 10.90 20.52 37.61
N VAL A 513 9.99 20.42 36.62
CA VAL A 513 10.07 21.18 35.36
C VAL A 513 9.90 22.68 35.62
N ASN A 514 8.94 23.09 36.44
CA ASN A 514 8.72 24.49 36.82
C ASN A 514 9.95 25.11 37.47
N ASN A 515 10.62 24.35 38.35
CA ASN A 515 11.81 24.82 39.05
C ASN A 515 13.02 24.91 38.11
N ALA A 516 13.15 24.01 37.13
CA ALA A 516 14.26 23.99 36.18
C ALA A 516 14.11 25.01 35.05
N TYR A 517 12.90 25.15 34.51
CA TYR A 517 12.64 25.82 33.22
C TYR A 517 11.58 26.92 33.28
N GLY A 518 10.91 27.08 34.43
CA GLY A 518 9.85 28.07 34.63
C GLY A 518 8.45 27.58 34.26
N LYS A 519 7.45 28.25 34.83
CA LYS A 519 6.03 27.88 34.70
C LYS A 519 5.47 28.05 33.28
N ASP A 520 5.97 29.06 32.57
CA ASP A 520 5.58 29.32 31.18
C ASP A 520 5.96 28.16 30.27
N PHE A 521 7.19 27.65 30.42
CA PHE A 521 7.68 26.48 29.69
C PHE A 521 6.83 25.25 29.99
N ALA A 522 6.65 24.93 31.29
CA ALA A 522 5.93 23.73 31.71
C ALA A 522 4.45 23.69 31.27
N THR A 523 3.87 24.84 30.95
CA THR A 523 2.46 24.95 30.53
C THR A 523 2.31 24.96 29.01
N THR A 524 3.28 25.53 28.28
CA THR A 524 3.15 25.76 26.83
C THR A 524 3.91 24.76 25.97
N GLN A 525 5.00 24.20 26.49
CA GLN A 525 5.96 23.38 25.74
C GLN A 525 5.89 21.88 26.03
N ILE A 526 5.20 21.46 27.10
CA ILE A 526 5.03 20.04 27.44
C ILE A 526 3.57 19.65 27.60
N THR A 527 3.24 18.44 27.15
CA THR A 527 1.97 17.76 27.42
C THR A 527 2.29 16.44 28.11
N VAL A 528 1.58 16.12 29.20
CA VAL A 528 1.80 14.88 29.97
C VAL A 528 0.56 14.01 29.85
N GLY A 529 0.74 12.72 29.62
CA GLY A 529 -0.30 11.70 29.55
C GLY A 529 0.08 10.45 30.34
N PHE A 530 -0.93 9.66 30.72
CA PHE A 530 -0.75 8.40 31.46
C PHE A 530 -1.49 7.26 30.76
N PRO A 531 -0.94 6.73 29.64
CA PRO A 531 -1.53 5.57 28.99
C PRO A 531 -1.28 4.29 29.80
N VAL A 532 -2.17 3.31 29.64
CA VAL A 532 -2.08 1.97 30.25
C VAL A 532 -1.82 0.95 29.15
N ILE A 533 -0.75 0.18 29.29
CA ILE A 533 -0.30 -0.86 28.35
C ILE A 533 -0.11 -2.14 29.15
N GLU A 534 -0.68 -3.27 28.72
CA GLU A 534 -0.59 -4.56 29.41
C GLU A 534 -0.87 -4.48 30.94
N GLU A 535 -1.90 -3.71 31.33
CA GLU A 535 -2.28 -3.45 32.73
C GLU A 535 -1.31 -2.57 33.54
N ALA A 536 -0.22 -2.09 32.96
CA ALA A 536 0.74 -1.18 33.57
C ALA A 536 0.57 0.26 33.06
N GLU A 537 0.44 1.23 33.98
CA GLU A 537 0.38 2.66 33.64
C GLU A 537 1.80 3.21 33.43
N ILE A 538 2.05 3.85 32.29
CA ILE A 538 3.29 4.55 31.96
C ILE A 538 3.05 6.07 31.88
N CYS A 539 4.11 6.87 31.90
CA CYS A 539 3.99 8.32 31.72
C CYS A 539 4.58 8.73 30.36
N GLU A 540 3.76 9.41 29.57
CA GLU A 540 4.15 9.99 28.29
C GLU A 540 4.33 11.50 28.45
N ILE A 541 5.47 12.03 27.99
CA ILE A 541 5.73 13.46 27.93
C ILE A 541 6.02 13.85 26.48
N ASP A 542 5.13 14.62 25.88
CA ASP A 542 5.33 15.23 24.57
C ASP A 542 5.96 16.61 24.72
N VAL A 543 7.13 16.81 24.12
CA VAL A 543 7.93 18.03 24.22
C VAL A 543 8.00 18.71 22.87
N LYS A 544 7.49 19.93 22.79
CA LYS A 544 7.51 20.73 21.56
C LYS A 544 8.91 21.26 21.25
N PRO A 545 9.25 21.43 19.95
CA PRO A 545 10.47 22.12 19.56
C PRO A 545 10.46 23.56 20.11
N GLY A 546 11.54 23.93 20.80
CA GLY A 546 11.66 25.21 21.46
C GLY A 546 11.78 26.37 20.47
N THR A 547 11.31 27.53 20.92
CA THR A 547 11.55 28.84 20.29
C THR A 547 12.71 29.59 20.93
N LYS A 548 13.21 29.13 22.08
CA LYS A 548 14.35 29.67 22.81
C LYS A 548 15.21 28.52 23.37
N PRO A 549 16.52 28.71 23.55
CA PRO A 549 17.39 27.69 24.11
C PRO A 549 17.07 27.41 25.58
N LEU A 550 17.05 26.13 25.95
CA LEU A 550 16.81 25.65 27.30
C LEU A 550 18.11 25.10 27.91
N PHE A 551 18.50 25.66 29.06
CA PHE A 551 19.69 25.25 29.81
C PHE A 551 19.28 24.56 31.09
N LEU A 552 19.94 23.45 31.43
CA LEU A 552 19.75 22.76 32.70
C LEU A 552 20.88 23.14 33.67
N GLU A 553 20.52 23.58 34.87
CA GLU A 553 21.47 23.77 35.96
C GLU A 553 21.79 22.43 36.62
N VAL A 554 23.04 21.98 36.51
CA VAL A 554 23.55 20.78 37.17
C VAL A 554 24.59 21.15 38.23
N ILE A 555 24.67 20.36 39.30
CA ILE A 555 25.70 20.55 40.33
C ILE A 555 26.89 19.65 39.97
N SER A 556 28.04 20.28 39.71
CA SER A 556 29.29 19.56 39.45
C SER A 556 29.75 18.76 40.67
N LYS A 557 30.66 17.80 40.47
CA LYS A 557 31.26 16.99 41.56
C LYS A 557 31.91 17.84 42.67
N ASN A 558 32.23 19.10 42.38
CA ASN A 558 32.85 20.06 43.31
C ASN A 558 31.83 21.01 43.98
N GLY A 559 30.53 20.75 43.85
CA GLY A 559 29.46 21.54 44.48
C GLY A 559 29.10 22.85 43.77
N GLN A 560 29.77 23.19 42.66
CA GLN A 560 29.47 24.39 41.87
C GLN A 560 28.34 24.13 40.88
N LYS A 561 27.38 25.07 40.79
CA LYS A 561 26.30 25.08 39.80
C LYS A 561 26.86 25.43 38.42
N GLN A 562 26.56 24.62 37.42
CA GLN A 562 26.92 24.84 36.02
C GLN A 562 25.68 24.72 35.14
N LYS A 563 25.55 25.61 34.15
CA LYS A 563 24.51 25.52 33.13
C LYS A 563 25.01 24.69 31.97
N LYS A 564 24.28 23.64 31.61
CA LYS A 564 24.58 22.76 30.48
C LYS A 564 23.51 22.87 29.40
N PHE A 565 23.94 22.69 28.16
CA PHE A 565 23.09 22.77 26.98
C PHE A 565 23.07 21.41 26.29
N PHE A 566 21.91 20.76 26.31
CA PHE A 566 21.76 19.42 25.77
C PHE A 566 21.01 19.44 24.43
N VAL A 567 21.44 18.60 23.48
CA VAL A 567 20.78 18.39 22.18
C VAL A 567 20.66 16.89 21.88
N ARG A 568 19.67 16.51 21.06
CA ARG A 568 19.52 15.13 20.59
C ARG A 568 20.52 14.84 19.47
N SER A 569 21.18 13.69 19.57
CA SER A 569 22.06 13.13 18.55
C SER A 569 21.81 11.62 18.48
N GLY A 570 21.02 11.21 17.47
CA GLY A 570 20.48 9.85 17.39
C GLY A 570 19.59 9.53 18.59
N ASN A 571 19.85 8.39 19.24
CA ASN A 571 19.17 7.95 20.47
C ASN A 571 19.82 8.50 21.76
N SER A 572 20.65 9.55 21.70
CA SER A 572 21.37 10.06 22.86
C SER A 572 21.23 11.57 23.04
N SER A 573 21.26 12.02 24.30
CA SER A 573 21.25 13.44 24.68
C SER A 573 22.67 13.90 25.02
N GLN A 574 23.27 14.70 24.14
CA GLN A 574 24.68 15.16 24.22
C GLN A 574 24.78 16.58 24.79
N ASP A 575 25.80 16.81 25.62
CA ASP A 575 26.17 18.13 26.16
C ASP A 575 27.09 18.83 25.17
N LEU A 576 26.72 20.03 24.72
CA LEU A 576 27.58 20.83 23.85
C LEU A 576 28.47 21.75 24.69
N ASP A 577 29.70 21.96 24.24
CA ASP A 577 30.57 22.92 24.89
C ASP A 577 30.08 24.37 24.66
N ILE A 578 30.73 25.34 25.30
CA ILE A 578 30.31 26.75 25.25
C ILE A 578 30.39 27.31 23.82
N ALA A 579 31.40 26.91 23.04
CA ALA A 579 31.60 27.41 21.68
C ALA A 579 30.59 26.79 20.71
N GLU A 580 30.41 25.47 20.79
CA GLU A 580 29.43 24.71 20.01
C GLU A 580 28.00 25.15 20.33
N THR A 581 27.70 25.41 21.60
CA THR A 581 26.40 25.93 22.03
C THR A 581 26.11 27.28 21.39
N ALA A 582 27.07 28.21 21.39
CA ALA A 582 26.86 29.53 20.80
C ALA A 582 26.59 29.44 19.29
N GLU A 583 27.33 28.60 18.57
CA GLU A 583 27.10 28.38 17.13
C GLU A 583 25.76 27.69 16.86
N TYR A 584 25.43 26.67 17.66
CA TYR A 584 24.17 25.93 17.55
C TYR A 584 22.97 26.84 17.80
N VAL A 585 23.02 27.64 18.87
CA VAL A 585 21.92 28.54 19.25
C VAL A 585 21.68 29.58 18.16
N LYS A 586 22.75 30.18 17.63
CA LYS A 586 22.66 31.12 16.52
C LYS A 586 22.01 30.47 15.30
N ARG A 587 22.43 29.27 14.91
CA ARG A 587 21.86 28.58 13.74
C ARG A 587 20.39 28.17 13.93
N ARG A 588 20.01 27.69 15.13
CA ARG A 588 18.72 27.05 15.40
C ARG A 588 17.63 28.02 15.87
N PHE A 589 17.99 29.05 16.63
CA PHE A 589 17.05 29.98 17.26
C PHE A 589 17.13 31.40 16.71
N GLU A 590 18.25 31.78 16.09
CA GLU A 590 18.45 33.11 15.51
C GLU A 590 18.52 33.02 13.98
N LYS A 591 17.36 32.93 13.30
CA LYS A 591 17.35 33.22 11.86
C LYS A 591 17.65 34.71 11.66
N ASN A 592 18.73 35.01 10.93
CA ASN A 592 18.92 36.32 10.30
C ASN A 592 17.65 36.66 9.51
N GLU A 593 17.02 37.79 9.85
CA GLU A 593 15.92 38.39 9.09
C GLU A 593 16.24 38.54 7.60
#